data_AF-A0A6G8CWT1-F1
#
_entry.id   AF-A0A6G8CWT1-F1
#
_cell.length_a   1.000
_cell.length_b   1.000
_cell.length_c   1.000
_cell.angle_alpha   90.00
_cell.angle_beta   90.00
_cell.angle_gamma   90.00
#
_symmetry.space_group_name_H-M   'P 1'
#
loop_
_entity.id
_entity.type
_entity.pdbx_description
1 polymer ?
#
loop_
_entity_poly.entity_id
_entity_poly.type
_entity_poly.pdbx_seq_one_letter_code
_entity_poly.pdbx_strand_id
1 'polypeptide(L)'
;MHQAVDGAGEFDTVSDLAADPNLTDAERANGTREGYVEIINMADLPRSTSGVYPLIDMKNGRAQCADKDSNLSWSTLNRPASPDAATATALGLAPPTTGLTANWTLINVPKALSWSGAAMALEARKNGTPAKGNIVYFSQTGSAGATDADLSAYSADPLFGGTTPAIRPAPNDLPDLSTPYVVGMDSPGKQVAAIADALAVEAVVNEFWTTELIHAETDWLFSMPTRRFALGVNYQEADPGKATVYNTAVNSHFASKNMFSNGDARCFTNPQPYPRDREGGTGVGPDDVVIGTPSPYPPQVLCGATSMLSFNNTESVASNVLSSRIALNHFDTRGPADGWARINVPGSTGVGIPVIGHAFVKAFNPAVAPGVAGNFGVSWPHRLLKK
;
A
#
# COMPACT_ATOMS: atom_id res chain seq x y z
N MET A 1 -14.50 3.02 14.04
CA MET A 1 -15.03 1.70 13.65
C MET A 1 -13.85 0.73 13.68
N HIS A 2 -13.79 -0.16 14.66
CA HIS A 2 -12.81 -1.25 14.71
C HIS A 2 -13.65 -2.51 14.82
N GLN A 3 -14.03 -3.07 13.67
CA GLN A 3 -14.50 -4.44 13.64
C GLN A 3 -13.25 -5.31 13.74
N ALA A 4 -13.10 -6.00 14.88
CA ALA A 4 -12.23 -7.14 14.95
C ALA A 4 -12.85 -8.22 14.03
N VAL A 5 -12.20 -8.49 12.91
CA VAL A 5 -12.56 -9.62 12.05
C VAL A 5 -11.86 -10.84 12.64
N ASP A 6 -12.61 -11.60 13.43
CA ASP A 6 -12.23 -12.94 13.86
C ASP A 6 -12.24 -13.87 12.64
N GLY A 7 -11.12 -14.56 12.42
CA GLY A 7 -11.06 -15.89 11.82
C GLY A 7 -11.41 -16.01 10.33
N ALA A 8 -10.38 -16.17 9.50
CA ALA A 8 -10.46 -16.89 8.22
C ALA A 8 -11.68 -16.50 7.34
N GLY A 9 -11.81 -15.22 7.05
CA GLY A 9 -12.77 -14.67 6.08
C GLY A 9 -12.01 -13.95 4.99
N GLU A 10 -12.21 -14.40 3.77
CA GLU A 10 -11.80 -13.82 2.49
C GLU A 10 -11.93 -12.29 2.51
N PHE A 11 -10.79 -11.60 2.39
CA PHE A 11 -10.73 -10.13 2.25
C PHE A 11 -11.21 -9.73 0.85
N ASP A 12 -12.52 -9.55 0.78
CA ASP A 12 -13.28 -8.56 0.06
C ASP A 12 -13.24 -8.42 -1.49
N THR A 13 -14.48 -8.45 -1.99
CA THR A 13 -15.11 -8.44 -3.32
C THR A 13 -14.53 -7.66 -4.50
N VAL A 14 -13.47 -6.85 -4.37
CA VAL A 14 -12.72 -6.33 -5.54
C VAL A 14 -11.65 -7.32 -6.00
N SER A 15 -11.16 -8.19 -5.11
CA SER A 15 -10.16 -9.20 -5.51
C SER A 15 -10.69 -10.15 -6.59
N ASP A 16 -11.98 -10.46 -6.59
CA ASP A 16 -12.55 -11.43 -7.52
C ASP A 16 -13.00 -10.81 -8.85
N LEU A 17 -13.35 -9.51 -8.85
CA LEU A 17 -13.72 -8.76 -10.07
C LEU A 17 -12.50 -8.12 -10.77
N ALA A 18 -11.41 -7.90 -10.03
CA ALA A 18 -10.14 -7.38 -10.55
C ALA A 18 -9.04 -8.46 -10.65
N ALA A 19 -9.32 -9.72 -10.34
CA ALA A 19 -8.43 -10.82 -10.69
C ALA A 19 -8.58 -11.15 -12.18
N ASP A 20 -7.46 -11.45 -12.85
CA ASP A 20 -7.51 -11.95 -14.21
C ASP A 20 -8.28 -13.29 -14.23
N PRO A 21 -9.41 -13.39 -14.97
CA PRO A 21 -10.23 -14.59 -15.02
C PRO A 21 -9.48 -15.79 -15.63
N ASN A 22 -8.36 -15.56 -16.31
CA ASN A 22 -7.54 -16.60 -16.91
C ASN A 22 -6.53 -17.23 -15.94
N LEU A 23 -6.36 -16.65 -14.74
CA LEU A 23 -5.51 -17.24 -13.71
C LEU A 23 -6.13 -18.52 -13.15
N THR A 24 -5.27 -19.45 -12.76
CA THR A 24 -5.67 -20.61 -11.95
C THR A 24 -6.04 -20.17 -10.54
N ASP A 25 -6.79 -21.02 -9.81
CA ASP A 25 -7.11 -20.77 -8.39
C ASP A 25 -5.85 -20.57 -7.54
N ALA A 26 -4.79 -21.32 -7.84
CA ALA A 26 -3.51 -21.20 -7.15
C ALA A 26 -2.83 -19.85 -7.41
N GLU A 27 -2.91 -19.33 -8.64
CA GLU A 27 -2.36 -18.02 -9.00
C GLU A 27 -3.19 -16.89 -8.37
N ARG A 28 -4.52 -16.97 -8.37
CA ARG A 28 -5.40 -16.03 -7.65
C ARG A 28 -5.10 -16.01 -6.16
N ALA A 29 -5.02 -17.20 -5.54
CA ALA A 29 -4.70 -17.34 -4.12
C ALA A 29 -3.29 -16.85 -3.79
N ASN A 30 -2.37 -16.88 -4.75
CA ASN A 30 -1.07 -16.26 -4.58
C ASN A 30 -1.21 -14.73 -4.64
N GLY A 31 -1.93 -14.18 -5.63
CA GLY A 31 -2.14 -12.74 -5.82
C GLY A 31 -2.66 -12.00 -4.59
N THR A 32 -3.45 -12.65 -3.73
CA THR A 32 -3.92 -12.06 -2.45
C THR A 32 -2.80 -11.74 -1.44
N ARG A 33 -1.58 -12.20 -1.70
CA ARG A 33 -0.39 -11.95 -0.88
C ARG A 33 0.34 -10.67 -1.25
N GLU A 34 -0.08 -9.99 -2.32
CA GLU A 34 0.41 -8.68 -2.71
C GLU A 34 -0.61 -7.61 -2.34
N GLY A 35 -0.19 -6.66 -1.50
CA GLY A 35 -1.05 -5.56 -1.12
C GLY A 35 -0.51 -4.79 0.07
N TYR A 36 -1.31 -3.85 0.53
CA TYR A 36 -1.07 -3.07 1.72
C TYR A 36 -2.40 -2.91 2.47
N VAL A 37 -2.33 -2.54 3.75
CA VAL A 37 -3.54 -2.25 4.54
C VAL A 37 -3.67 -0.74 4.67
N GLU A 38 -4.83 -0.22 4.25
CA GLU A 38 -5.23 1.16 4.49
C GLU A 38 -6.30 1.18 5.58
N ILE A 39 -6.21 2.16 6.48
CA ILE A 39 -7.25 2.41 7.48
C ILE A 39 -7.72 3.84 7.29
N ILE A 40 -8.95 3.99 6.86
CA ILE A 40 -9.56 5.29 6.59
C ILE A 40 -10.52 5.60 7.74
N ASN A 41 -10.28 6.71 8.45
CA ASN A 41 -11.30 7.22 9.36
C ASN A 41 -12.46 7.75 8.50
N MET A 42 -13.71 7.45 8.81
CA MET A 42 -14.86 7.88 8.00
C MET A 42 -15.67 8.98 8.71
N ALA A 43 -15.79 8.82 10.02
CA ALA A 43 -16.46 9.74 10.93
C ALA A 43 -16.05 9.40 12.37
N ASP A 44 -16.08 10.41 13.22
CA ASP A 44 -16.02 10.22 14.66
C ASP A 44 -17.44 9.92 15.20
N LEU A 45 -17.51 9.07 16.22
CA LEU A 45 -18.77 8.72 16.91
C LEU A 45 -18.69 9.21 18.37
N PRO A 46 -19.02 10.49 18.63
CA PRO A 46 -19.04 11.01 19.99
C PRO A 46 -20.11 10.30 20.83
N ARG A 47 -19.87 10.22 22.14
CA ARG A 47 -20.85 9.64 23.07
C ARG A 47 -22.18 10.38 22.97
N SER A 48 -23.27 9.64 22.75
CA SER A 48 -24.61 10.19 22.60
C SER A 48 -25.69 9.20 23.06
N THR A 49 -26.86 9.71 23.44
CA THR A 49 -28.05 8.88 23.72
C THR A 49 -28.90 8.63 22.46
N SER A 50 -28.55 9.24 21.33
CA SER A 50 -29.21 9.12 20.02
C SER A 50 -28.21 8.75 18.93
N GLY A 51 -28.70 8.44 17.72
CA GLY A 51 -27.86 8.07 16.59
C GLY A 51 -27.27 6.66 16.72
N VAL A 52 -26.14 6.41 16.06
CA VAL A 52 -25.50 5.08 16.00
C VAL A 52 -24.79 4.72 17.30
N TYR A 53 -24.26 5.70 18.05
CA TYR A 53 -23.48 5.45 19.28
C TYR A 53 -24.16 4.47 20.28
N PRO A 54 -25.43 4.67 20.72
CA PRO A 54 -26.07 3.75 21.67
C PRO A 54 -26.38 2.36 21.11
N LEU A 55 -26.12 2.09 19.82
CA LEU A 55 -26.22 0.77 19.18
C LEU A 55 -24.88 0.03 19.17
N ILE A 56 -23.76 0.76 19.27
CA ILE A 56 -22.41 0.21 19.25
C ILE A 56 -21.70 0.29 20.61
N ASP A 57 -22.20 1.10 21.54
CA ASP A 57 -21.64 1.19 22.88
C ASP A 57 -21.71 -0.17 23.60
N MET A 58 -20.68 -0.45 24.39
CA MET A 58 -20.54 -1.73 25.08
C MET A 58 -21.54 -1.80 26.24
N LYS A 59 -22.64 -2.53 26.05
CA LYS A 59 -23.59 -2.84 27.11
C LYS A 59 -23.30 -4.23 27.66
N ASN A 60 -22.92 -4.32 28.93
CA ASN A 60 -22.54 -5.58 29.60
C ASN A 60 -21.42 -6.34 28.86
N GLY A 61 -20.42 -5.62 28.34
CA GLY A 61 -19.29 -6.23 27.63
C GLY A 61 -19.61 -6.74 26.22
N ARG A 62 -20.76 -6.39 25.64
CA ARG A 62 -21.12 -6.72 24.26
C ARG A 62 -21.60 -5.48 23.51
N ALA A 63 -21.05 -5.25 22.33
CA ALA A 63 -21.62 -4.30 21.37
C ALA A 63 -22.87 -4.94 20.75
N GLN A 64 -23.92 -4.15 20.55
CA GLN A 64 -25.20 -4.68 20.07
C GLN A 64 -25.26 -4.78 18.55
N CYS A 65 -24.57 -3.87 17.84
CA CYS A 65 -24.33 -3.91 16.38
C CYS A 65 -25.59 -4.19 15.54
N ALA A 66 -26.73 -3.63 15.96
CA ALA A 66 -28.02 -3.78 15.31
C ALA A 66 -28.96 -2.65 15.75
N ASP A 67 -30.06 -2.46 14.99
CA ASP A 67 -31.14 -1.57 15.38
C ASP A 67 -31.87 -2.00 16.66
N LYS A 68 -32.62 -1.06 17.23
CA LYS A 68 -33.63 -1.30 18.27
C LYS A 68 -34.94 -0.66 17.86
N ASP A 69 -36.05 -1.08 18.48
CA ASP A 69 -37.39 -0.55 18.19
C ASP A 69 -37.48 0.98 18.26
N SER A 70 -36.68 1.62 19.11
CA SER A 70 -36.64 3.08 19.27
C SER A 70 -35.50 3.79 18.50
N ASN A 71 -34.65 3.04 17.79
CA ASN A 71 -33.49 3.59 17.10
C ASN A 71 -33.10 2.74 15.88
N LEU A 72 -33.45 3.27 14.70
CA LEU A 72 -33.18 2.67 13.38
C LEU A 72 -31.93 3.25 12.69
N SER A 73 -31.02 3.85 13.46
CA SER A 73 -29.83 4.51 12.91
C SER A 73 -28.87 3.53 12.26
N TRP A 74 -28.85 2.25 12.65
CA TRP A 74 -27.98 1.26 12.02
C TRP A 74 -28.45 0.94 10.60
N SER A 75 -29.74 0.64 10.40
CA SER A 75 -30.30 0.46 9.05
C SER A 75 -30.17 1.71 8.19
N THR A 76 -30.31 2.90 8.79
CA THR A 76 -30.17 4.17 8.07
C THR A 76 -28.71 4.41 7.64
N LEU A 77 -27.75 4.02 8.48
CA LEU A 77 -26.33 4.06 8.15
C LEU A 77 -25.98 3.03 7.06
N ASN A 78 -26.59 1.84 7.09
CA ASN A 78 -26.33 0.75 6.16
C ASN A 78 -26.97 0.97 4.77
N ARG A 79 -26.59 2.04 4.08
CA ARG A 79 -27.02 2.40 2.73
C ARG A 79 -25.81 2.52 1.80
N PRO A 80 -26.00 2.28 0.49
CA PRO A 80 -24.88 2.19 -0.46
C PRO A 80 -24.34 3.56 -0.92
N ALA A 81 -24.62 4.63 -0.17
CA ALA A 81 -24.24 5.99 -0.53
C ALA A 81 -23.85 6.79 0.71
N SER A 82 -22.95 7.75 0.53
CA SER A 82 -22.55 8.63 1.62
C SER A 82 -23.70 9.51 2.10
N PRO A 83 -23.93 9.58 3.43
CA PRO A 83 -25.02 10.39 3.97
C PRO A 83 -24.75 11.88 3.71
N ASP A 84 -25.79 12.63 3.39
CA ASP A 84 -25.72 14.09 3.40
C ASP A 84 -25.48 14.62 4.83
N ALA A 85 -25.15 15.91 4.95
CA ALA A 85 -24.81 16.51 6.24
C ALA A 85 -25.94 16.42 7.29
N ALA A 86 -27.21 16.50 6.86
CA ALA A 86 -28.35 16.42 7.76
C ALA A 86 -28.54 14.99 8.29
N THR A 87 -28.42 14.01 7.40
CA THR A 87 -28.50 12.58 7.72
C THR A 87 -27.32 12.16 8.59
N ALA A 88 -26.10 12.58 8.26
CA ALA A 88 -24.91 12.33 9.09
C ALA A 88 -25.09 12.87 10.51
N THR A 89 -25.63 14.09 10.65
CA THR A 89 -25.94 14.69 11.95
C THR A 89 -27.00 13.90 12.71
N ALA A 90 -28.07 13.48 12.05
CA ALA A 90 -29.13 12.66 12.65
C ALA A 90 -28.64 11.28 13.11
N LEU A 91 -27.68 10.70 12.38
CA LEU A 91 -26.99 9.46 12.72
C LEU A 91 -25.98 9.63 13.87
N GLY A 92 -25.70 10.85 14.30
CA GLY A 92 -24.70 11.15 15.33
C GLY A 92 -23.26 11.01 14.84
N LEU A 93 -23.03 11.09 13.53
CA LEU A 93 -21.69 11.14 12.95
C LEU A 93 -21.11 12.54 13.12
N ALA A 94 -19.86 12.63 13.58
CA ALA A 94 -19.11 13.87 13.64
C ALA A 94 -17.96 13.85 12.62
N PRO A 95 -17.53 15.03 12.13
CA PRO A 95 -16.39 15.10 11.21
C PRO A 95 -15.13 14.46 11.83
N PRO A 96 -14.45 13.58 11.09
CA PRO A 96 -13.35 12.77 11.60
C PRO A 96 -12.16 13.61 12.05
N THR A 97 -11.51 13.19 13.14
CA THR A 97 -10.32 13.84 13.72
C THR A 97 -9.02 13.04 13.48
N THR A 98 -7.87 13.69 13.73
CA THR A 98 -6.55 13.04 13.70
C THR A 98 -6.35 12.10 14.91
N GLY A 99 -5.22 11.39 14.97
CA GLY A 99 -4.85 10.53 16.10
C GLY A 99 -5.02 9.03 15.83
N LEU A 100 -5.38 8.65 14.60
CA LEU A 100 -5.32 7.26 14.16
C LEU A 100 -3.85 6.81 14.16
N THR A 101 -3.57 5.73 14.89
CA THR A 101 -2.26 5.09 14.93
C THR A 101 -2.42 3.60 14.72
N ALA A 102 -1.42 2.98 14.09
CA ALA A 102 -1.37 1.54 13.91
C ALA A 102 0.08 1.08 13.94
N ASN A 103 0.28 -0.13 14.44
CA ASN A 103 1.55 -0.85 14.34
C ASN A 103 1.30 -2.15 13.59
N TRP A 104 2.32 -2.63 12.89
CA TRP A 104 2.32 -3.93 12.26
C TRP A 104 3.40 -4.81 12.91
N THR A 105 3.16 -6.11 12.92
CA THR A 105 4.12 -7.12 13.38
C THR A 105 4.09 -8.29 12.42
N LEU A 106 5.26 -8.71 11.95
CA LEU A 106 5.45 -9.93 11.18
C LEU A 106 6.18 -10.95 12.05
N ILE A 107 5.65 -12.16 12.17
CA ILE A 107 6.23 -13.23 12.99
C ILE A 107 6.51 -14.44 12.10
N ASN A 108 7.77 -14.84 12.03
CA ASN A 108 8.18 -16.10 11.42
C ASN A 108 8.48 -17.10 12.54
N VAL A 109 7.45 -17.86 12.91
CA VAL A 109 7.52 -18.84 14.01
C VAL A 109 8.59 -19.92 13.75
N PRO A 110 8.69 -20.55 12.55
CA PRO A 110 9.72 -21.56 12.29
C PRO A 110 11.16 -21.05 12.44
N LYS A 111 11.42 -19.78 12.11
CA LYS A 111 12.75 -19.17 12.24
C LYS A 111 12.96 -18.44 13.56
N ALA A 112 11.96 -18.39 14.45
CA ALA A 112 11.98 -17.57 15.68
C ALA A 112 12.38 -16.10 15.41
N LEU A 113 11.84 -15.52 14.32
CA LEU A 113 12.11 -14.15 13.90
C LEU A 113 10.84 -13.30 14.01
N SER A 114 11.00 -12.02 14.33
CA SER A 114 9.93 -11.04 14.22
C SER A 114 10.45 -9.70 13.73
N TRP A 115 9.57 -8.98 13.05
CA TRP A 115 9.76 -7.58 12.65
C TRP A 115 8.53 -6.79 13.06
N SER A 116 8.70 -5.51 13.34
CA SER A 116 7.58 -4.63 13.67
C SER A 116 7.88 -3.20 13.27
N GLY A 117 6.83 -2.39 13.14
CA GLY A 117 6.96 -0.98 12.83
C GLY A 117 5.64 -0.24 13.01
N ALA A 118 5.72 1.08 12.97
CA ALA A 118 4.56 1.94 12.92
C ALA A 118 4.06 2.04 11.47
N ALA A 119 2.74 2.06 11.28
CA ALA A 119 2.12 2.39 10.01
C ALA A 119 2.27 3.90 9.72
N MET A 120 2.30 4.27 8.44
CA MET A 120 2.27 5.68 8.05
C MET A 120 0.87 6.25 8.22
N ALA A 121 0.76 7.44 8.81
CA ALA A 121 -0.48 8.17 8.95
C ALA A 121 -0.53 9.36 7.98
N LEU A 122 -1.66 9.52 7.30
CA LEU A 122 -2.02 10.74 6.57
C LEU A 122 -3.03 11.50 7.40
N GLU A 123 -2.82 12.81 7.59
CA GLU A 123 -3.74 13.65 8.34
C GLU A 123 -4.20 14.87 7.54
N ALA A 124 -5.47 15.23 7.72
CA ALA A 124 -5.99 16.49 7.23
C ALA A 124 -5.37 17.65 8.01
N ARG A 125 -4.85 18.66 7.30
CA ARG A 125 -4.32 19.89 7.90
C ARG A 125 -4.99 21.13 7.34
N LYS A 126 -5.14 22.15 8.19
CA LYS A 126 -5.55 23.49 7.80
C LYS A 126 -4.58 24.49 8.42
N ASN A 127 -3.98 25.34 7.59
CA ASN A 127 -2.98 26.33 8.03
C ASN A 127 -1.83 25.71 8.85
N GLY A 128 -1.36 24.52 8.46
CA GLY A 128 -0.24 23.81 9.10
C GLY A 128 -0.59 22.99 10.36
N THR A 129 -1.80 23.12 10.90
CA THR A 129 -2.26 22.40 12.09
C THR A 129 -3.21 21.26 11.71
N PRO A 130 -3.25 20.14 12.46
CA PRO A 130 -4.26 19.11 12.26
C PRO A 130 -5.68 19.67 12.28
N ALA A 131 -6.53 19.20 11.37
CA ALA A 131 -7.89 19.65 11.18
C ALA A 131 -8.84 18.46 10.99
N LYS A 132 -10.15 18.73 11.06
CA LYS A 132 -11.16 17.72 10.76
C LYS A 132 -11.30 17.49 9.26
N GLY A 133 -11.58 16.25 8.88
CA GLY A 133 -11.93 15.89 7.52
C GLY A 133 -13.43 15.99 7.24
N ASN A 134 -13.82 15.69 6.00
CA ASN A 134 -15.21 15.50 5.61
C ASN A 134 -15.74 14.15 6.14
N ILE A 135 -17.03 14.10 6.44
CA ILE A 135 -17.71 12.82 6.70
C ILE A 135 -17.92 12.13 5.36
N VAL A 136 -17.31 10.96 5.20
CA VAL A 136 -17.48 10.10 4.02
C VAL A 136 -17.67 8.68 4.53
N TYR A 137 -18.87 8.14 4.34
CA TYR A 137 -19.21 6.82 4.85
C TYR A 137 -20.01 6.05 3.81
N PHE A 138 -19.58 4.85 3.47
CA PHE A 138 -20.37 3.93 2.65
C PHE A 138 -20.58 2.64 3.44
N SER A 139 -21.72 1.97 3.20
CA SER A 139 -21.99 0.69 3.85
C SER A 139 -20.87 -0.31 3.57
N GLN A 140 -20.39 -1.00 4.60
CA GLN A 140 -19.31 -1.98 4.46
C GLN A 140 -19.90 -3.34 4.04
N THR A 141 -20.57 -3.35 2.91
CA THR A 141 -21.36 -4.48 2.38
C THR A 141 -21.05 -4.70 0.92
N GLY A 142 -20.89 -5.96 0.50
CA GLY A 142 -20.63 -6.33 -0.90
C GLY A 142 -21.83 -6.20 -1.86
N SER A 143 -22.95 -5.60 -1.44
CA SER A 143 -24.12 -5.43 -2.32
C SER A 143 -23.88 -4.31 -3.33
N ALA A 144 -23.97 -4.59 -4.63
CA ALA A 144 -23.94 -3.55 -5.67
C ALA A 144 -24.97 -2.45 -5.34
N GLY A 145 -24.53 -1.19 -5.31
CA GLY A 145 -25.44 -0.12 -4.89
C GLY A 145 -24.95 1.32 -5.03
N ALA A 146 -23.66 1.56 -5.27
CA ALA A 146 -23.19 2.91 -5.59
C ALA A 146 -23.64 3.27 -7.02
N THR A 147 -24.26 4.42 -7.19
CA THR A 147 -24.67 4.88 -8.53
C THR A 147 -23.45 5.35 -9.32
N ASP A 148 -23.50 5.33 -10.66
CA ASP A 148 -22.40 5.85 -11.50
C ASP A 148 -22.02 7.31 -11.13
N ALA A 149 -22.98 8.11 -10.63
CA ALA A 149 -22.73 9.44 -10.11
C ALA A 149 -21.91 9.42 -8.81
N ASP A 150 -22.19 8.50 -7.88
CA ASP A 150 -21.40 8.32 -6.65
C ASP A 150 -19.96 7.91 -6.98
N LEU A 151 -19.75 7.01 -7.94
CA LEU A 151 -18.40 6.54 -8.32
C LEU A 151 -17.50 7.69 -8.76
N SER A 152 -18.01 8.53 -9.66
CA SER A 152 -17.26 9.69 -10.18
C SER A 152 -16.98 10.77 -9.14
N ALA A 153 -17.80 10.84 -8.07
CA ALA A 153 -17.68 11.84 -7.02
C ALA A 153 -16.73 11.41 -5.89
N TYR A 154 -16.54 10.11 -5.70
CA TYR A 154 -15.84 9.57 -4.52
C TYR A 154 -14.63 8.68 -4.82
N SER A 155 -14.36 8.30 -6.07
CA SER A 155 -13.15 7.57 -6.44
C SER A 155 -12.48 8.10 -7.72
N ALA A 156 -11.15 8.04 -7.73
CA ALA A 156 -10.28 8.30 -8.87
C ALA A 156 -9.76 6.99 -9.50
N ASP A 157 -10.24 5.82 -9.06
CA ASP A 157 -9.87 4.56 -9.69
C ASP A 157 -10.30 4.60 -11.18
N PRO A 158 -9.36 4.42 -12.12
CA PRO A 158 -9.67 4.50 -13.54
C PRO A 158 -10.63 3.40 -14.03
N LEU A 159 -10.83 2.33 -13.27
CA LEU A 159 -11.77 1.26 -13.61
C LEU A 159 -13.20 1.53 -13.13
N PHE A 160 -13.39 2.45 -12.18
CA PHE A 160 -14.70 2.82 -11.62
C PHE A 160 -15.35 4.00 -12.37
N GLY A 161 -14.58 4.73 -13.19
CA GLY A 161 -15.05 5.93 -13.88
C GLY A 161 -15.69 5.71 -15.27
N GLY A 162 -16.42 6.73 -15.75
CA GLY A 162 -17.02 6.77 -17.09
C GLY A 162 -18.51 6.37 -17.14
N THR A 163 -19.15 6.48 -18.31
CA THR A 163 -20.56 6.06 -18.50
C THR A 163 -20.73 4.54 -18.58
N THR A 164 -19.62 3.81 -18.65
CA THR A 164 -19.58 2.34 -18.70
C THR A 164 -18.30 1.87 -18.01
N PRO A 165 -18.26 1.93 -16.66
CA PRO A 165 -17.06 1.54 -15.93
C PRO A 165 -16.78 0.04 -16.12
N ALA A 166 -15.48 -0.27 -16.21
CA ALA A 166 -14.99 -1.62 -16.42
C ALA A 166 -15.30 -2.53 -15.22
N ILE A 167 -15.31 -1.95 -14.01
CA ILE A 167 -15.67 -2.63 -12.78
C ILE A 167 -16.73 -1.78 -12.07
N ARG A 168 -17.80 -2.42 -11.61
CA ARG A 168 -18.77 -1.78 -10.70
C ARG A 168 -18.34 -2.09 -9.26
N PRO A 169 -17.90 -1.09 -8.48
CA PRO A 169 -17.52 -1.32 -7.10
C PRO A 169 -18.75 -1.54 -6.23
N ALA A 170 -18.55 -2.26 -5.13
CA ALA A 170 -19.48 -2.35 -4.04
C ALA A 170 -19.24 -1.20 -3.03
N PRO A 171 -20.23 -0.87 -2.19
CA PRO A 171 -20.13 0.23 -1.22
C PRO A 171 -18.93 0.13 -0.25
N ASN A 172 -18.47 -1.07 0.08
CA ASN A 172 -17.26 -1.33 0.87
C ASN A 172 -15.94 -0.93 0.20
N ASP A 173 -15.92 -0.76 -1.12
CA ASP A 173 -14.76 -0.25 -1.85
C ASP A 173 -14.56 1.26 -1.65
N LEU A 174 -15.55 1.91 -1.03
CA LEU A 174 -15.57 3.32 -0.70
C LEU A 174 -15.71 3.51 0.83
N PRO A 175 -15.21 4.63 1.38
CA PRO A 175 -14.30 5.56 0.73
C PRO A 175 -12.91 4.93 0.50
N ASP A 176 -12.19 5.46 -0.47
CA ASP A 176 -10.79 5.13 -0.74
C ASP A 176 -9.88 6.36 -0.51
N LEU A 177 -8.57 6.25 -0.70
CA LEU A 177 -7.65 7.40 -0.52
C LEU A 177 -7.91 8.57 -1.46
N SER A 178 -8.55 8.33 -2.60
CA SER A 178 -8.90 9.39 -3.54
C SER A 178 -10.20 10.10 -3.17
N THR A 179 -10.98 9.58 -2.22
CA THR A 179 -12.22 10.21 -1.77
C THR A 179 -11.98 11.62 -1.20
N PRO A 180 -12.66 12.67 -1.71
CA PRO A 180 -12.55 14.05 -1.24
C PRO A 180 -12.73 14.25 0.27
N TYR A 181 -11.61 14.43 0.97
CA TYR A 181 -11.60 14.43 2.44
C TYR A 181 -11.37 15.80 3.06
N VAL A 182 -10.85 16.76 2.29
CA VAL A 182 -10.53 18.11 2.78
C VAL A 182 -11.14 19.19 1.89
N VAL A 183 -11.45 20.34 2.49
CA VAL A 183 -11.99 21.50 1.76
C VAL A 183 -11.02 21.96 0.68
N GLY A 184 -11.51 22.17 -0.54
CA GLY A 184 -10.70 22.57 -1.70
C GLY A 184 -10.26 21.40 -2.60
N MET A 185 -10.39 20.15 -2.13
CA MET A 185 -10.33 18.95 -2.96
C MET A 185 -11.74 18.63 -3.44
N ASP A 186 -12.17 19.29 -4.52
CA ASP A 186 -13.54 19.20 -5.06
C ASP A 186 -13.77 17.99 -5.99
N SER A 187 -12.75 17.15 -6.19
CA SER A 187 -12.82 15.97 -7.04
C SER A 187 -11.82 14.90 -6.57
N PRO A 188 -12.12 13.60 -6.79
CA PRO A 188 -11.22 12.53 -6.36
C PRO A 188 -9.82 12.62 -6.95
N GLY A 189 -9.71 13.03 -8.22
CA GLY A 189 -8.43 13.22 -8.90
C GLY A 189 -7.53 14.25 -8.22
N LYS A 190 -8.09 15.37 -7.74
CA LYS A 190 -7.31 16.39 -7.01
C LYS A 190 -6.85 15.89 -5.63
N GLN A 191 -7.74 15.19 -4.91
CA GLN A 191 -7.43 14.62 -3.60
C GLN A 191 -6.24 13.66 -3.69
N VAL A 192 -6.29 12.70 -4.63
CA VAL A 192 -5.21 11.73 -4.75
C VAL A 192 -3.94 12.33 -5.33
N ALA A 193 -4.03 13.30 -6.25
CA ALA A 193 -2.86 14.02 -6.74
C ALA A 193 -2.12 14.70 -5.58
N ALA A 194 -2.85 15.37 -4.67
CA ALA A 194 -2.25 15.99 -3.48
C ALA A 194 -1.61 14.96 -2.53
N ILE A 195 -2.23 13.80 -2.32
CA ILE A 195 -1.63 12.72 -1.51
C ILE A 195 -0.39 12.15 -2.20
N ALA A 196 -0.46 11.93 -3.51
CA ALA A 196 0.64 11.42 -4.31
C ALA A 196 1.84 12.38 -4.23
N ASP A 197 1.63 13.68 -4.45
CA ASP A 197 2.66 14.70 -4.29
C ASP A 197 3.24 14.73 -2.86
N ALA A 198 2.40 14.57 -1.83
CA ALA A 198 2.84 14.53 -0.44
C ALA A 198 3.69 13.30 -0.11
N LEU A 199 3.49 12.18 -0.79
CA LEU A 199 4.24 10.93 -0.61
C LEU A 199 5.37 10.74 -1.63
N ALA A 200 5.46 11.59 -2.65
CA ALA A 200 6.43 11.46 -3.71
C ALA A 200 7.87 11.65 -3.19
N VAL A 201 8.76 10.79 -3.67
CA VAL A 201 10.21 10.86 -3.45
C VAL A 201 10.96 10.64 -4.74
N GLU A 202 12.12 11.27 -4.86
CA GLU A 202 13.02 11.06 -5.99
C GLU A 202 13.96 9.87 -5.77
N ALA A 203 14.17 9.47 -4.51
CA ALA A 203 14.96 8.30 -4.17
C ALA A 203 14.57 7.68 -2.82
N VAL A 204 14.75 6.36 -2.75
CA VAL A 204 14.68 5.56 -1.53
C VAL A 204 16.08 5.12 -1.14
N VAL A 205 16.45 5.31 0.12
CA VAL A 205 17.75 4.90 0.67
C VAL A 205 17.53 4.00 1.87
N ASN A 206 18.32 2.93 1.98
CA ASN A 206 18.38 2.10 3.19
C ASN A 206 19.70 1.32 3.28
N GLU A 207 19.95 0.75 4.47
CA GLU A 207 21.00 -0.25 4.65
C GLU A 207 20.61 -1.61 4.06
N PHE A 208 21.63 -2.41 3.75
CA PHE A 208 21.49 -3.83 3.47
C PHE A 208 22.69 -4.60 4.06
N TRP A 209 22.42 -5.81 4.53
CA TRP A 209 23.41 -6.79 4.98
C TRP A 209 23.25 -8.07 4.16
N THR A 210 24.35 -8.56 3.60
CA THR A 210 24.44 -9.86 2.90
C THR A 210 25.70 -10.63 3.29
N THR A 211 26.39 -10.24 4.37
CA THR A 211 27.58 -10.94 4.83
C THR A 211 27.28 -12.39 5.26
N GLU A 212 28.06 -13.33 4.73
CA GLU A 212 27.86 -14.77 4.97
C GLU A 212 28.25 -15.20 6.40
N LEU A 213 29.16 -14.47 7.06
CA LEU A 213 29.68 -14.81 8.40
C LEU A 213 28.57 -14.95 9.45
N ILE A 214 27.52 -14.17 9.30
CA ILE A 214 26.33 -14.19 10.16
C ILE A 214 25.06 -14.53 9.36
N HIS A 215 25.24 -15.19 8.20
CA HIS A 215 24.16 -15.56 7.29
C HIS A 215 23.13 -14.43 7.10
N ALA A 216 23.65 -13.20 6.90
CA ALA A 216 22.80 -12.03 6.80
C ALA A 216 22.13 -12.01 5.44
N GLU A 217 20.85 -11.62 5.43
CA GLU A 217 20.10 -11.45 4.20
C GLU A 217 19.19 -10.23 4.33
N THR A 218 18.93 -9.57 3.21
CA THR A 218 18.12 -8.35 3.15
C THR A 218 17.07 -8.40 2.05
N ASP A 219 15.85 -8.01 2.41
CA ASP A 219 14.76 -7.72 1.49
C ASP A 219 14.29 -6.27 1.71
N TRP A 220 14.02 -5.52 0.63
CA TRP A 220 13.35 -4.22 0.70
C TRP A 220 11.95 -4.34 0.11
N LEU A 221 10.95 -3.95 0.91
CA LEU A 221 9.55 -3.89 0.49
C LEU A 221 9.19 -2.46 0.13
N PHE A 222 8.82 -2.23 -1.13
CA PHE A 222 8.27 -0.98 -1.62
C PHE A 222 6.74 -1.08 -1.69
N SER A 223 6.03 -0.07 -1.21
CA SER A 223 4.58 0.06 -1.32
C SER A 223 4.24 1.39 -1.97
N MET A 224 3.39 1.36 -3.00
CA MET A 224 3.03 2.51 -3.83
C MET A 224 1.53 2.82 -3.68
N PRO A 225 1.10 3.44 -2.57
CA PRO A 225 -0.30 3.48 -2.14
C PRO A 225 -1.24 4.24 -3.09
N THR A 226 -0.74 5.22 -3.84
CA THR A 226 -1.58 6.01 -4.77
C THR A 226 -1.54 5.50 -6.21
N ARG A 227 -0.79 4.43 -6.49
CA ARG A 227 -0.58 3.94 -7.85
C ARG A 227 -1.88 3.44 -8.50
N ARG A 228 -2.75 2.78 -7.73
CA ARG A 228 -4.05 2.27 -8.21
C ARG A 228 -4.94 3.35 -8.83
N PHE A 229 -4.78 4.60 -8.40
CA PHE A 229 -5.56 5.72 -8.93
C PHE A 229 -4.95 6.34 -10.18
N ALA A 230 -3.69 6.05 -10.49
CA ALA A 230 -3.01 6.52 -11.69
C ALA A 230 -3.20 5.55 -12.87
N LEU A 231 -3.33 4.25 -12.59
CA LEU A 231 -3.66 3.23 -13.59
C LEU A 231 -4.34 2.01 -12.98
N GLY A 232 -5.17 1.35 -13.79
CA GLY A 232 -5.78 0.06 -13.50
C GLY A 232 -5.61 -0.91 -14.68
N VAL A 233 -5.84 -2.20 -14.42
CA VAL A 233 -5.86 -3.23 -15.46
C VAL A 233 -7.28 -3.77 -15.59
N ASN A 234 -7.91 -3.57 -16.76
CA ASN A 234 -9.17 -4.16 -17.15
C ASN A 234 -8.92 -5.54 -17.78
N TYR A 235 -9.06 -6.60 -16.98
CA TYR A 235 -8.86 -7.98 -17.43
C TYR A 235 -10.00 -8.53 -18.30
N GLN A 236 -11.10 -7.80 -18.46
CA GLN A 236 -12.18 -8.19 -19.37
C GLN A 236 -11.90 -7.75 -20.82
N GLU A 237 -10.87 -6.92 -21.03
CA GLU A 237 -10.51 -6.40 -22.35
C GLU A 237 -9.69 -7.44 -23.14
N ALA A 238 -10.16 -7.79 -24.34
CA ALA A 238 -9.50 -8.78 -25.19
C ALA A 238 -8.21 -8.25 -25.85
N ASP A 239 -8.06 -6.92 -25.95
CA ASP A 239 -6.85 -6.26 -26.46
C ASP A 239 -5.89 -5.92 -25.30
N PRO A 240 -4.73 -6.60 -25.18
CA PRO A 240 -3.78 -6.35 -24.08
C PRO A 240 -3.25 -4.91 -24.04
N GLY A 241 -3.25 -4.20 -25.17
CA GLY A 241 -2.87 -2.78 -25.24
C GLY A 241 -3.90 -1.84 -24.63
N LYS A 242 -5.17 -2.26 -24.55
CA LYS A 242 -6.29 -1.54 -23.94
C LYS A 242 -6.64 -2.03 -22.53
N ALA A 243 -6.11 -3.18 -22.13
CA ALA A 243 -6.25 -3.67 -20.77
C ALA A 243 -5.69 -2.69 -19.73
N THR A 244 -4.80 -1.76 -20.08
CA THR A 244 -4.34 -0.73 -19.12
C THR A 244 -5.14 0.55 -19.26
N VAL A 245 -5.87 0.94 -18.22
CA VAL A 245 -6.61 2.20 -18.17
C VAL A 245 -5.82 3.20 -17.33
N TYR A 246 -5.37 4.29 -17.96
CA TYR A 246 -4.62 5.35 -17.28
C TYR A 246 -5.54 6.50 -16.86
N ASN A 247 -5.35 7.00 -15.64
CA ASN A 247 -5.99 8.21 -15.17
C ASN A 247 -5.13 9.43 -15.50
N THR A 248 -5.61 10.26 -16.44
CA THR A 248 -4.88 11.46 -16.87
C THR A 248 -4.84 12.56 -15.81
N ALA A 249 -5.72 12.53 -14.81
CA ALA A 249 -5.71 13.47 -13.69
C ALA A 249 -4.58 13.19 -12.68
N VAL A 250 -3.94 12.02 -12.73
CA VAL A 250 -2.96 11.54 -11.73
C VAL A 250 -1.71 10.97 -12.41
N ASN A 251 -1.21 11.66 -13.44
CA ASN A 251 -0.17 11.15 -14.33
C ASN A 251 1.26 11.67 -14.05
N SER A 252 1.43 12.52 -13.04
CA SER A 252 2.73 13.13 -12.67
C SER A 252 3.76 12.08 -12.24
N HIS A 253 3.30 11.01 -11.59
CA HIS A 253 4.13 9.96 -11.01
C HIS A 253 4.13 8.67 -11.83
N PHE A 254 2.95 8.17 -12.20
CA PHE A 254 2.76 6.96 -13.00
C PHE A 254 1.95 7.29 -14.25
N ALA A 255 2.47 6.96 -15.42
CA ALA A 255 1.85 7.21 -16.73
C ALA A 255 2.32 6.17 -17.74
N SER A 256 1.73 6.15 -18.94
CA SER A 256 2.10 5.20 -19.99
C SER A 256 3.58 5.21 -20.37
N LYS A 257 4.26 6.36 -20.25
CA LYS A 257 5.69 6.49 -20.61
C LYS A 257 6.68 5.88 -19.62
N ASN A 258 6.28 5.64 -18.37
CA ASN A 258 7.15 5.09 -17.33
C ASN A 258 6.60 3.81 -16.69
N MET A 259 5.65 3.19 -17.38
CA MET A 259 5.04 1.93 -17.00
C MET A 259 5.17 0.97 -18.18
N PHE A 260 5.41 -0.30 -17.90
CA PHE A 260 5.37 -1.37 -18.89
C PHE A 260 4.63 -2.58 -18.35
N SER A 261 4.22 -3.48 -19.25
CA SER A 261 3.55 -4.73 -18.90
C SER A 261 4.58 -5.84 -18.72
N ASN A 262 4.46 -6.61 -17.64
CA ASN A 262 5.22 -7.83 -17.39
C ASN A 262 4.24 -8.93 -17.00
N GLY A 263 3.79 -9.70 -17.99
CA GLY A 263 2.57 -10.51 -17.84
C GLY A 263 1.39 -9.62 -17.44
N ASP A 264 0.66 -10.04 -16.41
CA ASP A 264 -0.52 -9.35 -15.90
C ASP A 264 -0.15 -8.13 -15.04
N ALA A 265 1.06 -8.12 -14.50
CA ALA A 265 1.54 -7.01 -13.71
C ALA A 265 1.85 -5.79 -14.59
N ARG A 266 1.56 -4.61 -14.03
CA ARG A 266 2.15 -3.36 -14.51
C ARG A 266 3.37 -3.05 -13.67
N CYS A 267 4.42 -2.53 -14.28
CA CYS A 267 5.68 -2.30 -13.61
C CYS A 267 6.22 -0.90 -13.93
N PHE A 268 6.68 -0.21 -12.89
CA PHE A 268 7.40 1.04 -13.02
C PHE A 268 8.79 0.76 -13.59
N THR A 269 9.15 1.51 -14.64
CA THR A 269 10.41 1.33 -15.35
C THR A 269 11.53 2.18 -14.78
N ASN A 270 12.76 1.70 -14.96
CA ASN A 270 14.01 2.41 -14.71
C ASN A 270 14.34 2.89 -13.28
N PRO A 271 13.88 2.28 -12.16
CA PRO A 271 14.45 2.57 -10.86
C PRO A 271 15.95 2.21 -10.83
N GLN A 272 16.82 3.20 -10.61
CA GLN A 272 18.28 3.04 -10.72
C GLN A 272 18.93 2.81 -9.36
N PRO A 273 19.60 1.68 -9.14
CA PRO A 273 20.29 1.39 -7.88
C PRO A 273 21.73 1.92 -7.86
N TYR A 274 22.14 2.39 -6.70
CA TYR A 274 23.50 2.83 -6.39
C TYR A 274 23.91 2.27 -5.02
N PRO A 275 24.45 1.05 -4.96
CA PRO A 275 24.94 0.46 -3.72
C PRO A 275 26.29 1.08 -3.35
N ARG A 276 26.58 1.08 -2.05
CA ARG A 276 27.85 1.45 -1.44
C ARG A 276 28.13 0.52 -0.27
N ASP A 277 29.41 0.27 -0.02
CA ASP A 277 29.85 -0.40 1.20
C ASP A 277 29.70 0.53 2.44
N ARG A 278 30.13 0.02 3.60
CA ARG A 278 30.02 0.72 4.89
C ARG A 278 30.87 2.00 4.95
N GLU A 279 31.94 2.04 4.17
CA GLU A 279 32.88 3.15 4.04
C GLU A 279 32.49 4.14 2.93
N GLY A 280 31.46 3.82 2.13
CA GLY A 280 30.98 4.65 1.04
C GLY A 280 31.65 4.38 -0.32
N GLY A 281 32.47 3.33 -0.40
CA GLY A 281 33.05 2.81 -1.63
C GLY A 281 32.04 1.99 -2.44
N THR A 282 32.40 1.66 -3.69
CA THR A 282 31.59 0.82 -4.58
C THR A 282 31.94 -0.66 -4.47
N GLY A 283 32.74 -1.08 -3.49
CA GLY A 283 33.16 -2.47 -3.30
C GLY A 283 34.18 -3.01 -4.31
N VAL A 284 34.85 -2.14 -5.08
CA VAL A 284 36.00 -2.47 -5.94
C VAL A 284 37.29 -2.25 -5.15
N GLY A 285 38.22 -3.21 -5.21
CA GLY A 285 39.47 -3.17 -4.47
C GLY A 285 40.49 -2.18 -5.06
N PRO A 286 41.56 -1.84 -4.33
CA PRO A 286 42.63 -0.95 -4.80
C PRO A 286 43.42 -1.50 -6.01
N ASP A 287 43.41 -2.83 -6.21
CA ASP A 287 44.05 -3.51 -7.34
C ASP A 287 43.07 -3.81 -8.50
N ASP A 288 41.78 -3.46 -8.35
CA ASP A 288 40.82 -3.59 -9.44
C ASP A 288 41.06 -2.48 -10.47
N VAL A 289 41.34 -2.92 -11.69
CA VAL A 289 41.49 -2.04 -12.83
C VAL A 289 40.13 -1.41 -13.16
N VAL A 290 39.92 -0.16 -12.75
CA VAL A 290 38.79 0.68 -13.20
C VAL A 290 39.06 1.16 -14.64
N ILE A 291 39.19 0.23 -15.59
CA ILE A 291 39.11 0.58 -17.02
C ILE A 291 37.62 0.67 -17.36
N GLY A 292 37.11 1.89 -17.20
CA GLY A 292 35.73 2.26 -17.51
C GLY A 292 34.95 2.63 -16.25
N THR A 293 34.06 3.61 -16.40
CA THR A 293 32.96 3.81 -15.45
C THR A 293 32.37 2.44 -15.08
N PRO A 294 32.17 2.11 -13.79
CA PRO A 294 31.54 0.86 -13.42
C PRO A 294 30.26 0.71 -14.26
N SER A 295 30.11 -0.44 -14.93
CA SER A 295 28.94 -0.67 -15.78
C SER A 295 27.70 -0.34 -14.93
N PRO A 296 26.81 0.55 -15.40
CA PRO A 296 25.67 0.98 -14.60
C PRO A 296 24.90 -0.27 -14.18
N TYR A 297 24.54 -0.33 -12.90
CA TYR A 297 23.73 -1.42 -12.39
C TYR A 297 22.44 -1.52 -13.21
N PRO A 298 21.98 -2.73 -13.54
CA PRO A 298 20.75 -2.87 -14.30
C PRO A 298 19.62 -2.17 -13.54
N PRO A 299 18.74 -1.45 -14.25
CA PRO A 299 17.56 -0.87 -13.63
C PRO A 299 16.76 -1.97 -12.94
N GLN A 300 16.25 -1.65 -11.77
CA GLN A 300 15.34 -2.52 -11.04
C GLN A 300 13.95 -2.47 -11.68
N VAL A 301 13.04 -3.31 -11.21
CA VAL A 301 11.64 -3.28 -11.64
C VAL A 301 10.74 -3.29 -10.41
N LEU A 302 9.77 -2.38 -10.36
CA LEU A 302 8.79 -2.31 -9.28
C LEU A 302 7.39 -2.58 -9.86
N CYS A 303 6.91 -3.80 -9.67
CA CYS A 303 5.62 -4.27 -10.18
C CYS A 303 4.51 -4.17 -9.12
N GLY A 304 3.27 -4.03 -9.59
CA GLY A 304 2.10 -4.08 -8.70
C GLY A 304 1.97 -2.94 -7.68
N ALA A 305 1.12 -3.14 -6.68
CA ALA A 305 0.89 -2.22 -5.57
C ALA A 305 2.03 -2.27 -4.54
N THR A 306 2.61 -3.45 -4.34
CA THR A 306 3.84 -3.63 -3.56
C THR A 306 4.87 -4.44 -4.34
N SER A 307 6.14 -4.13 -4.16
CA SER A 307 7.26 -4.82 -4.82
C SER A 307 8.33 -5.21 -3.82
N MET A 308 8.91 -6.38 -4.01
CA MET A 308 9.99 -6.90 -3.18
C MET A 308 11.31 -6.83 -3.92
N LEU A 309 12.35 -6.27 -3.29
CA LEU A 309 13.71 -6.27 -3.80
C LEU A 309 14.60 -7.10 -2.88
N SER A 310 15.03 -8.27 -3.34
CA SER A 310 15.89 -9.17 -2.57
C SER A 310 17.35 -8.99 -2.98
N PHE A 311 18.23 -8.78 -2.00
CA PHE A 311 19.65 -8.51 -2.24
C PHE A 311 20.43 -9.82 -2.36
N ASN A 312 21.31 -9.92 -3.37
CA ASN A 312 22.21 -11.05 -3.64
C ASN A 312 21.51 -12.41 -3.63
N ASN A 313 20.32 -12.47 -4.23
CA ASN A 313 19.45 -13.64 -4.25
C ASN A 313 19.09 -14.07 -5.68
N THR A 314 20.02 -13.96 -6.64
CA THR A 314 19.76 -13.89 -8.09
C THR A 314 19.23 -15.16 -8.77
N GLU A 315 18.93 -16.23 -8.02
CA GLU A 315 18.47 -17.51 -8.58
C GLU A 315 17.28 -18.13 -7.81
N SER A 316 16.76 -17.44 -6.79
CA SER A 316 15.69 -17.97 -5.96
C SER A 316 14.31 -17.58 -6.48
N VAL A 317 13.36 -18.51 -6.40
CA VAL A 317 11.93 -18.24 -6.66
C VAL A 317 11.23 -17.50 -5.51
N ALA A 318 11.94 -17.26 -4.39
CA ALA A 318 11.42 -16.57 -3.23
C ALA A 318 12.46 -15.63 -2.62
N SER A 319 11.98 -14.53 -2.04
CA SER A 319 12.83 -13.59 -1.30
C SER A 319 13.42 -14.26 -0.05
N ASN A 320 14.56 -13.77 0.38
CA ASN A 320 15.44 -14.44 1.33
C ASN A 320 14.94 -14.29 2.79
N VAL A 321 14.40 -13.11 3.10
CA VAL A 321 13.91 -12.75 4.43
C VAL A 321 12.42 -13.04 4.56
N LEU A 322 11.62 -12.41 3.69
CA LEU A 322 10.16 -12.43 3.75
C LEU A 322 9.52 -13.58 2.96
N SER A 323 10.31 -14.35 2.21
CA SER A 323 9.83 -15.48 1.39
C SER A 323 8.76 -15.08 0.36
N SER A 324 8.76 -13.81 -0.07
CA SER A 324 7.84 -13.32 -1.09
C SER A 324 8.15 -13.96 -2.44
N ARG A 325 7.11 -14.34 -3.18
CA ARG A 325 7.23 -14.88 -4.55
C ARG A 325 6.56 -14.00 -5.60
N ILE A 326 5.94 -12.90 -5.16
CA ILE A 326 5.16 -11.99 -6.01
C ILE A 326 5.84 -10.64 -6.03
N ALA A 327 5.80 -10.01 -7.21
CA ALA A 327 6.46 -8.74 -7.48
C ALA A 327 7.92 -8.73 -6.98
N LEU A 328 8.58 -9.89 -7.05
CA LEU A 328 9.95 -10.10 -6.60
C LEU A 328 10.91 -9.68 -7.70
N ASN A 329 11.85 -8.84 -7.30
CA ASN A 329 12.98 -8.44 -8.10
C ASN A 329 14.27 -8.72 -7.32
N HIS A 330 15.33 -9.06 -8.04
CA HIS A 330 16.61 -9.44 -7.45
C HIS A 330 17.64 -8.38 -7.78
N PHE A 331 18.37 -7.95 -6.75
CA PHE A 331 19.44 -6.98 -6.90
C PHE A 331 20.77 -7.59 -6.48
N ASP A 332 21.67 -7.73 -7.44
CA ASP A 332 23.07 -8.08 -7.21
C ASP A 332 23.88 -6.81 -6.95
N THR A 333 24.47 -6.71 -5.76
CA THR A 333 25.29 -5.57 -5.36
C THR A 333 26.66 -5.55 -6.05
N ARG A 334 27.08 -6.67 -6.65
CA ARG A 334 28.34 -6.84 -7.41
C ARG A 334 29.59 -6.37 -6.66
N GLY A 335 29.63 -6.55 -5.35
CA GLY A 335 30.82 -6.22 -4.55
C GLY A 335 30.51 -6.03 -3.07
N PRO A 336 29.84 -4.94 -2.66
CA PRO A 336 29.58 -4.68 -1.24
C PRO A 336 28.70 -5.78 -0.63
N ALA A 337 29.24 -6.49 0.36
CA ALA A 337 28.48 -7.48 1.14
C ALA A 337 27.57 -6.79 2.17
N ASP A 338 28.00 -5.68 2.76
CA ASP A 338 27.19 -4.87 3.66
C ASP A 338 27.36 -3.39 3.30
N GLY A 339 26.31 -2.60 3.51
CA GLY A 339 26.39 -1.15 3.35
C GLY A 339 25.03 -0.52 3.17
N TRP A 340 24.91 0.40 2.22
CA TRP A 340 23.67 1.10 1.92
C TRP A 340 23.47 1.22 0.42
N ALA A 341 22.21 1.28 -0.01
CA ALA A 341 21.88 1.53 -1.40
C ALA A 341 20.96 2.74 -1.54
N ARG A 342 21.04 3.40 -2.68
CA ARG A 342 20.09 4.41 -3.12
C ARG A 342 19.39 3.93 -4.37
N ILE A 343 18.07 3.90 -4.38
CA ILE A 343 17.25 3.60 -5.54
C ILE A 343 16.58 4.89 -6.00
N ASN A 344 16.99 5.43 -7.16
CA ASN A 344 16.33 6.58 -7.76
C ASN A 344 15.01 6.16 -8.39
N VAL A 345 13.96 6.95 -8.17
CA VAL A 345 12.60 6.71 -8.63
C VAL A 345 11.97 8.01 -9.17
N PRO A 346 12.44 8.55 -10.31
CA PRO A 346 12.13 9.91 -10.76
C PRO A 346 10.66 10.19 -11.13
N GLY A 347 9.82 9.15 -11.24
CA GLY A 347 8.44 9.28 -11.70
C GLY A 347 8.32 9.70 -13.16
N SER A 348 7.08 9.93 -13.59
CA SER A 348 6.75 10.24 -14.98
C SER A 348 7.27 11.62 -15.38
N THR A 349 7.08 12.63 -14.54
CA THR A 349 7.43 14.03 -14.84
C THR A 349 8.74 14.49 -14.19
N GLY A 350 9.50 13.59 -13.56
CA GLY A 350 10.73 13.95 -12.86
C GLY A 350 10.50 14.51 -11.45
N VAL A 351 9.32 14.30 -10.87
CA VAL A 351 8.94 14.76 -9.52
C VAL A 351 9.00 13.66 -8.46
N GLY A 352 9.40 12.45 -8.84
CA GLY A 352 9.41 11.29 -7.97
C GLY A 352 8.16 10.40 -8.09
N ILE A 353 8.15 9.28 -7.36
CA ILE A 353 6.95 8.44 -7.18
C ILE A 353 6.53 8.38 -5.71
N PRO A 354 5.22 8.25 -5.41
CA PRO A 354 4.69 7.96 -4.09
C PRO A 354 5.13 6.56 -3.67
N VAL A 355 6.07 6.48 -2.72
CA VAL A 355 6.55 5.20 -2.22
C VAL A 355 6.86 5.27 -0.72
N ILE A 356 6.41 4.24 -0.03
CA ILE A 356 6.69 3.98 1.38
C ILE A 356 7.21 2.54 1.51
N GLY A 357 7.66 2.15 2.69
CA GLY A 357 8.11 0.78 2.89
C GLY A 357 9.24 0.64 3.90
N HIS A 358 9.84 -0.55 3.92
CA HIS A 358 10.84 -0.93 4.89
C HIS A 358 11.91 -1.83 4.27
N ALA A 359 13.12 -1.76 4.81
CA ALA A 359 14.10 -2.82 4.70
C ALA A 359 13.89 -3.82 5.84
N PHE A 360 13.97 -5.11 5.51
CA PHE A 360 13.91 -6.24 6.42
C PHE A 360 15.21 -7.00 6.32
N VAL A 361 15.86 -7.19 7.46
CA VAL A 361 17.09 -7.93 7.59
C VAL A 361 16.87 -9.09 8.54
N LYS A 362 17.45 -10.24 8.17
CA LYS A 362 17.70 -11.32 9.13
C LYS A 362 19.21 -11.56 9.22
N ALA A 363 19.65 -11.99 10.38
CA ALA A 363 20.99 -12.52 10.60
C ALA A 363 20.89 -13.73 11.54
N PHE A 364 21.83 -14.65 11.43
CA PHE A 364 21.93 -15.84 12.26
C PHE A 364 23.35 -15.99 12.81
N ASN A 365 23.46 -16.18 14.12
CA ASN A 365 24.72 -16.54 14.75
C ASN A 365 24.89 -18.07 14.75
N PRO A 366 25.81 -18.64 13.94
CA PRO A 366 26.01 -20.09 13.89
C PRO A 366 26.68 -20.68 15.14
N ALA A 367 27.23 -19.83 16.03
CA ALA A 367 27.93 -20.26 17.24
C ALA A 367 27.02 -20.37 18.48
N VAL A 368 25.69 -20.30 18.33
CA VAL A 368 24.78 -20.46 19.46
C VAL A 368 24.72 -21.91 19.97
N ALA A 369 24.50 -22.07 21.28
CA ALA A 369 24.36 -23.39 21.88
C ALA A 369 23.11 -24.13 21.35
N PRO A 370 23.12 -25.48 21.32
CA PRO A 370 21.94 -26.25 20.94
C PRO A 370 20.70 -25.86 21.78
N GLY A 371 19.56 -25.67 21.11
CA GLY A 371 18.30 -25.27 21.75
C GLY A 371 18.15 -23.77 21.98
N VAL A 372 19.12 -22.94 21.58
CA VAL A 372 19.04 -21.48 21.64
C VAL A 372 18.77 -20.91 20.25
N ALA A 373 17.76 -20.03 20.13
CA ALA A 373 17.51 -19.31 18.89
C ALA A 373 18.61 -18.25 18.66
N GLY A 374 19.37 -18.40 17.57
CA GLY A 374 20.42 -17.47 17.17
C GLY A 374 20.01 -16.50 16.07
N ASN A 375 18.71 -16.36 15.79
CA ASN A 375 18.20 -15.52 14.72
C ASN A 375 17.88 -14.11 15.24
N PHE A 376 18.23 -13.10 14.44
CA PHE A 376 18.00 -11.69 14.71
C PHE A 376 17.23 -11.07 13.55
N GLY A 377 16.12 -10.39 13.85
CA GLY A 377 15.34 -9.62 12.89
C GLY A 377 15.56 -8.14 13.12
N VAL A 378 15.84 -7.40 12.06
CA VAL A 378 15.92 -5.93 12.10
C VAL A 378 15.11 -5.36 10.95
N SER A 379 14.39 -4.27 11.20
CA SER A 379 13.66 -3.55 10.16
C SER A 379 13.86 -2.05 10.27
N TRP A 380 14.03 -1.39 9.13
CA TRP A 380 14.14 0.07 9.05
C TRP A 380 13.13 0.62 8.06
N PRO A 381 12.35 1.65 8.44
CA PRO A 381 11.62 2.44 7.46
C PRO A 381 12.57 2.95 6.38
N HIS A 382 12.10 3.00 5.15
CA HIS A 382 12.84 3.64 4.07
C HIS A 382 13.20 5.08 4.43
N ARG A 383 14.44 5.48 4.13
CA ARG A 383 14.81 6.89 4.12
C ARG A 383 14.37 7.48 2.80
N LEU A 384 13.43 8.41 2.90
CA LEU A 384 12.67 8.98 1.79
C LEU A 384 13.27 10.34 1.40
N LEU A 385 13.89 10.42 0.21
CA LEU A 385 14.48 11.66 -0.28
C LEU A 385 13.49 12.43 -1.16
N LYS A 386 13.01 13.56 -0.64
CA LYS A 386 12.13 14.49 -1.34
C LYS A 386 12.93 15.57 -2.06
N LYS A 387 12.29 16.20 -3.04
CA LYS A 387 12.81 17.36 -3.76
C LYS A 387 12.81 18.62 -2.91
#